data_AF-A0A084AY90-F1
#
_entry.id   AF-A0A084AY90-F1
#
_cell.length_a   1.000
_cell.length_b   1.000
_cell.length_c   1.000
_cell.angle_alpha   90.00
_cell.angle_beta   90.00
_cell.angle_gamma   90.00
#
_symmetry.space_group_name_H-M   'P 1'
#
loop_
_entity.id
_entity.type
_entity.pdbx_description
1 polymer ?
#
loop_
_entity_poly.entity_id
_entity_poly.type
_entity_poly.pdbx_seq_one_letter_code
_entity_poly.pdbx_strand_id
1 'polypeptide(L)'
;MAQDNGSVDSLPTSRSAGSDTGYFADSKYSTPGTTPATTPGATVSHLENPLPPTSSSAIASSVMPALARDFPKPAVDIDVKEALERQPGRWTIKGQMEANQKRIQQLQADDAAAAAKEKRAREFEATKRDLLASHGNLNSPSS
;
A
#
# COMPACT_ATOMS: atom_id res chain seq x y z
N MET A 1 -18.55 57.12 -29.02
CA MET A 1 -18.09 57.46 -27.66
C MET A 1 -17.60 56.18 -27.00
N ALA A 2 -16.31 56.12 -26.67
CA ALA A 2 -15.78 55.11 -25.74
C ALA A 2 -16.19 55.45 -24.31
N GLN A 3 -16.27 54.45 -23.42
CA GLN A 3 -15.79 54.31 -22.02
C GLN A 3 -16.37 52.96 -21.51
N ASP A 4 -15.62 51.91 -21.15
CA ASP A 4 -14.54 51.70 -20.18
C ASP A 4 -15.03 51.24 -18.78
N ASN A 5 -14.37 50.16 -18.31
CA ASN A 5 -14.16 49.66 -16.96
C ASN A 5 -15.26 48.97 -16.13
N GLY A 6 -14.90 47.79 -15.58
CA GLY A 6 -15.63 47.13 -14.48
C GLY A 6 -15.28 45.66 -14.25
N SER A 7 -14.07 45.36 -13.81
CA SER A 7 -13.65 44.06 -13.25
C SER A 7 -14.45 43.70 -11.99
N VAL A 8 -14.91 42.45 -11.87
CA VAL A 8 -15.12 41.76 -10.58
C VAL A 8 -14.84 40.27 -10.70
N ASP A 9 -13.71 39.84 -10.14
CA ASP A 9 -13.34 38.46 -9.88
C ASP A 9 -14.40 37.75 -9.02
N SER A 10 -14.88 36.60 -9.48
CA SER A 10 -15.76 35.74 -8.68
C SER A 10 -14.95 34.61 -8.05
N LEU A 11 -14.57 34.79 -6.79
CA LEU A 11 -14.03 33.72 -5.94
C LEU A 11 -15.13 32.69 -5.63
N PRO A 12 -14.89 31.36 -5.73
CA PRO A 12 -15.78 30.39 -5.11
C PRO A 12 -15.63 30.47 -3.58
N THR A 13 -16.69 30.96 -2.94
CA THR A 13 -16.89 30.93 -1.49
C THR A 13 -16.92 29.48 -0.99
N SER A 14 -16.02 29.17 -0.05
CA SER A 14 -16.06 27.96 0.76
C SER A 14 -17.35 27.92 1.59
N ARG A 15 -18.13 26.84 1.46
CA ARG A 15 -19.18 26.47 2.41
C ARG A 15 -18.90 25.05 2.89
N SER A 16 -18.30 24.96 4.07
CA SER A 16 -18.19 23.75 4.88
C SER A 16 -19.52 23.45 5.55
N ALA A 17 -20.03 22.22 5.38
CA ALA A 17 -20.49 21.32 6.44
C ALA A 17 -21.43 20.24 5.86
N GLY A 18 -20.93 19.00 5.80
CA GLY A 18 -21.70 17.81 5.47
C GLY A 18 -20.81 16.59 5.68
N SER A 19 -21.02 15.91 6.79
CA SER A 19 -20.30 14.72 7.23
C SER A 19 -20.58 13.55 6.29
N ASP A 20 -19.57 13.07 5.56
CA ASP A 20 -19.56 11.71 5.04
C ASP A 20 -18.22 11.04 5.37
N THR A 21 -18.29 10.15 6.34
CA THR A 21 -17.26 9.17 6.70
C THR A 21 -17.08 8.17 5.56
N GLY A 22 -16.05 8.38 4.75
CA GLY A 22 -15.67 7.48 3.66
C GLY A 22 -14.15 7.44 3.45
N TYR A 23 -13.37 7.19 4.51
CA TYR A 23 -11.90 7.25 4.43
C TYR A 23 -11.23 6.03 3.76
N PHE A 24 -12.02 5.07 3.26
CA PHE A 24 -11.56 3.95 2.45
C PHE A 24 -12.52 3.68 1.28
N ALA A 25 -12.86 4.71 0.50
CA ALA A 25 -13.51 4.50 -0.78
C ALA A 25 -12.44 4.20 -1.86
N ASP A 26 -12.36 2.91 -2.23
CA ASP A 26 -11.78 2.34 -3.45
C ASP A 26 -10.57 3.05 -4.07
N SER A 27 -9.37 2.75 -3.57
CA SER A 27 -8.14 2.93 -4.34
C SER A 27 -7.66 1.58 -4.86
N LYS A 28 -8.27 1.11 -5.95
CA LYS A 28 -7.59 0.17 -6.86
C LYS A 28 -6.62 1.06 -7.65
N TYR A 29 -5.35 0.67 -7.75
CA TYR A 29 -4.22 1.46 -8.27
C TYR A 29 -3.58 2.43 -7.26
N SER A 30 -2.89 1.88 -6.26
CA SER A 30 -1.79 2.61 -5.60
C SER A 30 -0.50 2.39 -6.40
N THR A 31 -0.19 3.31 -7.30
CA THR A 31 1.18 3.48 -7.81
C THR A 31 1.98 4.23 -6.76
N PRO A 32 3.10 3.68 -6.24
CA PRO A 32 3.99 4.46 -5.40
C PRO A 32 4.60 5.58 -6.25
N GLY A 33 4.20 6.82 -5.96
CA GLY A 33 4.81 8.00 -6.57
C GLY A 33 6.30 8.06 -6.18
N THR A 34 7.18 8.19 -7.17
CA THR A 34 8.59 8.50 -6.96
C THR A 34 8.70 9.90 -6.37
N THR A 35 8.86 10.00 -5.06
CA THR A 35 9.33 11.23 -4.44
C THR A 35 10.77 11.48 -4.89
N PRO A 36 11.13 12.69 -5.37
CA PRO A 36 12.53 13.03 -5.60
C PRO A 36 13.28 12.85 -4.28
N ALA A 37 14.45 12.21 -4.34
CA ALA A 37 15.31 12.00 -3.19
C ALA A 37 15.85 13.36 -2.72
N THR A 38 15.17 14.00 -1.76
CA THR A 38 15.75 15.09 -0.99
C THR A 38 16.73 14.45 0.00
N THR A 39 18.01 14.50 -0.34
CA THR A 39 19.08 14.32 0.65
C THR A 39 18.86 15.35 1.75
N PRO A 40 18.58 14.98 3.02
CA PRO A 40 18.52 15.97 4.07
C PRO A 40 19.94 16.47 4.31
N GLY A 41 20.27 17.60 3.68
CA GLY A 41 21.43 18.39 4.04
C GLY A 41 21.29 18.81 5.51
N ALA A 42 22.33 18.55 6.29
CA ALA A 42 22.39 18.97 7.69
C ALA A 42 22.53 20.50 7.75
N THR A 43 21.41 21.21 7.79
CA THR A 43 21.38 22.61 8.19
C THR A 43 21.06 22.66 9.68
N VAL A 44 22.08 22.93 10.50
CA VAL A 44 21.92 23.18 11.93
C VAL A 44 21.34 24.58 12.08
N SER A 45 20.01 24.68 12.13
CA SER A 45 19.31 25.92 12.45
C SER A 45 18.86 25.87 13.91
N HIS A 46 19.63 26.52 14.78
CA HIS A 46 19.23 26.85 16.15
C HIS A 46 18.01 27.78 16.08
N LEU A 47 16.81 27.25 16.32
CA LEU A 47 15.59 28.04 16.31
C LEU A 47 14.91 27.97 17.68
N GLU A 48 15.15 29.00 18.49
CA GLU A 48 14.31 29.32 19.62
C GLU A 48 12.95 29.82 19.11
N ASN A 49 11.91 28.99 19.16
CA ASN A 49 10.54 29.44 19.45
C ASN A 49 9.61 28.24 19.74
N PRO A 50 8.81 28.26 20.82
CA PRO A 50 7.92 27.15 21.16
C PRO A 50 6.55 27.34 20.50
N LEU A 51 6.15 26.41 19.61
CA LEU A 51 4.73 26.22 19.25
C LEU A 51 4.12 25.11 20.14
N PRO A 52 2.86 25.25 20.59
CA PRO A 52 2.21 24.25 21.43
C PRO A 52 1.82 23.00 20.61
N PRO A 53 2.04 21.77 21.13
CA PRO A 53 1.65 20.55 20.44
C PRO A 53 0.15 20.30 20.58
N THR A 54 -0.60 20.38 19.48
CA THR A 54 -1.93 19.77 19.39
C THR A 54 -1.79 18.32 18.95
N SER A 55 -2.60 17.45 19.58
CA SER A 55 -2.88 16.06 19.19
C SER A 55 -1.97 14.98 19.80
N SER A 56 -2.27 14.66 21.05
CA SER A 56 -2.42 13.31 21.61
C SER A 56 -1.71 12.14 20.92
N SER A 57 -0.43 11.97 21.20
CA SER A 57 0.13 10.70 21.69
C SER A 57 1.23 11.04 22.67
N ALA A 58 0.97 10.82 23.95
CA ALA A 58 1.85 11.18 25.03
C ALA A 58 3.09 10.28 25.05
N ILE A 59 4.14 10.70 24.35
CA ILE A 59 5.51 10.56 24.84
C ILE A 59 6.10 11.96 24.79
N ALA A 60 5.98 12.67 25.92
CA ALA A 60 6.76 13.86 26.19
C ALA A 60 8.23 13.45 26.38
N SER A 61 8.91 13.08 25.30
CA SER A 61 10.36 13.13 25.25
C SER A 61 10.70 14.39 24.51
N SER A 62 11.24 15.38 25.23
CA SER A 62 12.17 16.35 24.65
C SER A 62 12.94 15.63 23.54
N VAL A 63 12.78 16.07 22.29
CA VAL A 63 13.46 15.46 21.15
C VAL A 63 14.94 15.77 21.37
N MET A 64 15.59 14.92 22.16
CA MET A 64 17.01 15.06 22.43
C MET A 64 17.69 15.02 21.07
N PRO A 65 18.59 15.99 20.80
CA PRO A 65 19.40 15.98 19.58
C PRO A 65 19.96 14.58 19.37
N ALA A 66 20.04 14.09 18.13
CA ALA A 66 20.43 12.72 17.84
C ALA A 66 21.75 12.29 18.55
N LEU A 67 22.65 13.24 18.75
CA LEU A 67 23.94 13.06 19.43
C LEU A 67 23.81 12.91 20.96
N ALA A 68 22.76 13.44 21.56
CA ALA A 68 22.50 13.39 23.00
C ALA A 68 21.63 12.19 23.41
N ARG A 69 21.26 11.32 22.46
CA ARG A 69 20.49 10.10 22.73
C ARG A 69 21.44 8.97 23.12
N ASP A 70 21.23 8.41 24.30
CA ASP A 70 21.85 7.15 24.66
C ASP A 70 21.15 6.02 23.90
N PHE A 71 21.89 5.34 23.02
CA PHE A 71 21.38 4.18 22.29
C PHE A 71 21.57 2.92 23.13
N PRO A 72 20.50 2.20 23.49
CA PRO A 72 20.63 0.97 24.25
C PRO A 72 21.44 -0.03 23.43
N LYS A 73 22.37 -0.70 24.11
CA LYS A 73 23.12 -1.80 23.50
C LYS A 73 22.13 -2.92 23.14
N PRO A 74 22.30 -3.59 21.99
CA PRO A 74 21.50 -4.75 21.67
C PRO A 74 21.66 -5.80 22.79
N ALA A 75 20.56 -6.48 23.11
CA ALA A 75 20.54 -7.50 24.17
C ALA A 75 21.41 -8.73 23.85
N VAL A 76 21.84 -8.87 22.60
CA VAL A 76 22.62 -9.99 22.08
C VAL A 76 23.78 -9.41 21.28
N ASP A 77 24.94 -10.06 21.37
CA ASP A 77 26.10 -9.72 20.55
C ASP A 77 25.76 -9.88 19.06
N ILE A 78 26.11 -8.87 18.28
CA ILE A 78 25.87 -8.90 16.84
C ILE A 78 26.89 -9.84 16.21
N ASP A 79 26.41 -10.94 15.62
CA ASP A 79 27.24 -11.75 14.74
C ASP A 79 27.55 -10.98 13.46
N VAL A 80 28.75 -10.39 13.43
CA VAL A 80 29.24 -9.58 12.31
C VAL A 80 29.32 -10.41 11.03
N LYS A 81 29.65 -11.71 11.14
CA LYS A 81 29.79 -12.58 9.98
C LYS A 81 28.43 -12.82 9.33
N GLU A 82 27.43 -13.17 10.14
CA GLU A 82 26.05 -13.34 9.66
C GLU A 82 25.52 -12.03 9.04
N ALA A 83 25.73 -10.90 9.71
CA ALA A 83 25.23 -9.61 9.26
C ALA A 83 25.80 -9.21 7.88
N LEU A 84 27.06 -9.54 7.60
CA LEU A 84 27.71 -9.26 6.32
C LEU A 84 27.35 -10.26 5.22
N GLU A 85 27.13 -11.53 5.56
CA GLU A 85 26.69 -12.56 4.61
C GLU A 85 25.23 -12.38 4.18
N ARG A 86 24.44 -11.68 5.00
CA ARG A 86 23.05 -11.38 4.70
C ARG A 86 22.93 -10.57 3.42
N GLN A 87 22.06 -11.02 2.51
CA GLN A 87 21.78 -10.27 1.30
C GLN A 87 21.23 -8.88 1.66
N PRO A 88 21.67 -7.84 0.93
CA PRO A 88 21.22 -6.49 1.20
C PRO A 88 19.71 -6.38 1.02
N GLY A 89 19.07 -5.61 1.89
CA GLY A 89 17.62 -5.38 1.85
C GLY A 89 17.16 -4.54 0.66
N ARG A 90 15.88 -4.17 0.69
CA ARG A 90 15.20 -3.40 -0.38
C ARG A 90 15.73 -1.99 -0.62
N TRP A 91 16.53 -1.46 0.31
CA TRP A 91 17.16 -0.15 0.16
C TRP A 91 18.26 -0.15 -0.91
N THR A 92 18.70 -1.32 -1.36
CA THR A 92 19.60 -1.45 -2.51
C THR A 92 18.83 -1.61 -3.81
N ILE A 93 19.45 -1.20 -4.93
CA ILE A 93 18.87 -1.36 -6.28
C ILE A 93 18.52 -2.83 -6.55
N LYS A 94 19.43 -3.76 -6.23
CA LYS A 94 19.20 -5.21 -6.36
C LYS A 94 18.01 -5.66 -5.52
N GLY A 95 17.93 -5.23 -4.26
CA GLY A 95 16.82 -5.58 -3.37
C GLY A 95 15.48 -5.01 -3.84
N GLN A 96 15.48 -3.81 -4.41
CA GLN A 96 14.27 -3.20 -4.97
C GLN A 96 13.79 -3.94 -6.23
N MET A 97 14.71 -4.33 -7.12
CA MET A 97 14.40 -5.14 -8.30
C MET A 97 13.84 -6.51 -7.92
N GLU A 98 14.49 -7.21 -6.98
CA GLU A 98 14.04 -8.51 -6.51
C GLU A 98 12.64 -8.43 -5.86
N ALA A 99 12.38 -7.40 -5.05
CA ALA A 99 11.07 -7.18 -4.46
C ALA A 99 9.99 -6.91 -5.51
N ASN A 100 10.34 -6.23 -6.60
CA ASN A 100 9.41 -5.99 -7.71
C ASN A 100 9.12 -7.29 -8.47
N GLN A 101 10.14 -8.07 -8.78
CA GLN A 101 10.01 -9.35 -9.47
C GLN A 101 9.12 -10.33 -8.69
N LYS A 102 9.33 -10.45 -7.37
CA LYS A 102 8.48 -11.28 -6.49
C LYS A 102 7.02 -10.85 -6.52
N ARG A 103 6.73 -9.54 -6.55
CA ARG A 103 5.36 -9.03 -6.68
C ARG A 103 4.72 -9.45 -8.00
N ILE A 104 5.45 -9.34 -9.11
CA ILE A 104 4.95 -9.75 -10.43
C ILE A 104 4.65 -11.26 -10.46
N GLN A 105 5.55 -12.07 -9.92
CA GLN A 105 5.36 -13.52 -9.84
C GLN A 105 4.14 -13.90 -9.01
N GLN A 106 3.90 -13.19 -7.91
CA GLN A 106 2.74 -13.45 -7.06
C GLN A 106 1.42 -13.13 -7.78
N LEU A 107 1.35 -12.01 -8.49
CA LEU A 107 0.17 -11.67 -9.30
C LEU A 107 -0.10 -12.75 -10.37
N GLN A 108 0.94 -13.22 -11.05
CA GLN A 108 0.81 -14.29 -12.03
C GLN A 108 0.34 -15.62 -11.41
N ALA A 109 0.83 -15.95 -10.21
CA ALA A 109 0.42 -17.15 -9.48
C ALA A 109 -1.06 -17.05 -9.06
N ASP A 110 -1.50 -15.88 -8.61
CA ASP A 110 -2.88 -15.63 -8.22
C ASP A 110 -3.84 -15.73 -9.42
N ASP A 111 -3.47 -15.16 -10.56
CA ASP A 111 -4.22 -15.25 -11.82
C ASP A 111 -4.33 -16.71 -12.31
N ALA A 112 -3.22 -17.46 -12.27
CA ALA A 112 -3.20 -18.87 -12.64
C ALA A 112 -4.08 -19.71 -11.68
N ALA A 113 -4.07 -19.41 -10.38
CA ALA A 113 -4.90 -20.08 -9.40
C ALA A 113 -6.39 -19.78 -9.61
N ALA A 114 -6.75 -18.56 -10.02
CA ALA A 114 -8.13 -18.19 -10.35
C ALA A 114 -8.63 -18.97 -11.58
N ALA A 115 -7.84 -19.02 -12.65
CA ALA A 115 -8.18 -19.78 -13.87
C ALA A 115 -8.33 -21.29 -13.59
N ALA A 116 -7.47 -21.86 -12.74
CA ALA A 116 -7.55 -23.27 -12.35
C ALA A 116 -8.83 -23.59 -11.56
N LYS A 117 -9.27 -22.69 -10.67
CA LYS A 117 -10.53 -22.84 -9.92
C LYS A 117 -11.74 -22.80 -10.85
N GLU A 118 -11.75 -21.89 -11.83
CA GLU A 118 -12.83 -21.79 -12.80
C GLU A 118 -12.94 -23.06 -13.66
N LYS A 119 -11.81 -23.58 -14.15
CA LYS A 119 -11.79 -24.83 -14.92
C LYS A 119 -12.38 -25.99 -14.11
N ARG A 120 -11.98 -26.11 -12.84
CA ARG A 120 -12.50 -27.14 -11.93
C ARG A 120 -14.01 -27.01 -11.70
N ALA A 121 -14.54 -25.79 -11.59
CA ALA A 121 -15.97 -25.56 -11.46
C ALA A 121 -16.74 -26.03 -12.70
N ARG A 122 -16.24 -25.73 -13.91
CA ARG A 122 -16.86 -26.21 -15.16
C ARG A 122 -16.82 -27.73 -15.30
N GLU A 123 -15.71 -28.36 -14.92
CA GLU A 123 -15.57 -29.82 -14.90
C GLU A 123 -16.56 -30.46 -13.93
N PHE A 124 -16.77 -29.85 -12.76
CA PHE A 124 -17.76 -30.30 -11.79
C PHE A 124 -19.20 -30.16 -12.31
N GLU A 125 -19.53 -29.06 -12.98
CA GLU A 125 -20.85 -28.89 -13.59
C GLU A 125 -21.09 -29.86 -14.76
N ALA A 126 -20.07 -30.11 -15.59
CA ALA A 126 -20.16 -31.07 -16.69
C ALA A 126 -20.39 -32.49 -16.16
N THR A 127 -19.62 -32.92 -15.17
CA THR A 127 -19.77 -34.24 -14.54
C THR A 127 -21.12 -34.37 -13.82
N LYS A 128 -21.59 -33.32 -13.15
CA LYS A 128 -22.95 -33.30 -12.56
C LYS A 128 -24.04 -33.54 -13.62
N ARG A 129 -23.95 -32.89 -14.79
CA ARG A 129 -24.93 -33.09 -15.88
C ARG A 129 -24.86 -34.49 -16.47
N ASP A 130 -23.66 -35.03 -16.66
CA ASP A 130 -23.46 -36.38 -17.19
C ASP A 130 -24.03 -37.47 -16.29
N LEU A 131 -23.84 -37.33 -14.97
CA LEU A 131 -24.41 -38.25 -13.98
C LEU A 131 -25.94 -38.23 -13.98
N LEU A 132 -26.54 -37.04 -14.07
CA LEU A 132 -28.01 -36.90 -14.16
C LEU A 132 -28.56 -37.50 -15.46
N ALA A 133 -27.87 -37.30 -16.59
CA ALA A 133 -28.26 -37.88 -17.88
C ALA A 133 -28.18 -39.42 -17.85
N SER A 134 -27.11 -39.97 -17.30
CA SER A 134 -26.90 -41.41 -17.15
C SER A 134 -27.99 -42.05 -16.27
N HIS A 135 -28.40 -41.37 -15.20
CA HIS A 135 -29.48 -41.84 -14.33
C HIS A 135 -30.87 -41.73 -14.98
N GLY A 136 -31.10 -40.73 -15.83
CA GLY A 136 -32.34 -40.59 -16.62
C GLY A 136 -32.56 -41.76 -17.60
N ASN A 137 -31.48 -42.27 -18.19
CA ASN A 137 -31.53 -43.41 -19.12
C ASN A 137 -31.76 -44.78 -18.44
N LEU A 138 -31.49 -44.90 -17.14
CA LEU A 138 -31.69 -46.15 -16.39
C LEU A 138 -33.12 -46.27 -15.83
N ASN A 139 -33.85 -45.16 -15.69
CA ASN A 139 -35.22 -45.12 -15.17
C ASN A 139 -36.31 -45.08 -16.25
N SER A 140 -35.96 -45.17 -17.54
CA SER A 140 -36.94 -45.39 -18.60
C SER A 140 -37.30 -46.88 -18.65
N PRO A 141 -38.54 -47.30 -18.33
CA PRO A 141 -38.95 -48.68 -18.48
C PRO A 141 -38.90 -49.06 -19.96
N SER A 142 -38.13 -50.10 -20.29
CA SER A 142 -38.23 -50.79 -21.57
C SER A 142 -39.64 -51.37 -21.69
N SER A 143 -40.37 -50.98 -22.74
CA SER A 143 -41.68 -51.51 -23.12
C SER A 143 -41.72 -53.02 -23.26
#